data_AF-T0HQP3-F1
#
_entry.id   AF-T0HQP3-F1
#
_cell.length_a   1.000
_cell.length_b   1.000
_cell.length_c   1.000
_cell.angle_alpha   90.00
_cell.angle_beta   90.00
_cell.angle_gamma   90.00
#
_symmetry.space_group_name_H-M   'P 1'
#
loop_
_entity.id
_entity.type
_entity.pdbx_description
1 polymer ?
#
loop_
_entity_poly.entity_id
_entity_poly.type
_entity_poly.pdbx_seq_one_letter_code
_entity_poly.pdbx_strand_id
1 'polypeptide(L)'
;MLAAMLTGAASASVQAQTQEPPEADVSATVYGAAPAQEAEMTEGPEIKGIISARSGDQVQVTTDDGAKTVVAVTDTTRISASKGLFGMGRSKLAAQSLMNGLPVTIKTLQSGNGLVASQINLQNKDLKTASMIHNGTDQRFAEQTAATEALRGRMGDIDQYNVKSTTNVNFDTGKAVLSPQAKNDLCAAATTAESMDNALLLVVGYTDSTGSQEINQQLSEKRAGSVVNYLQQACGWKPYRMLTPTGMSEADPLADNTTPEGKAQNRRVAVNILVSKGLDGL
;
A
#
# COMPACT_ATOMS: atom_id res chain seq x y z
N MET A 1 23.24 18.54 75.92
CA MET A 1 23.29 17.07 75.91
C MET A 1 22.18 16.58 74.98
N LEU A 2 22.48 16.35 73.70
CA LEU A 2 21.93 15.25 72.91
C LEU A 2 22.64 15.18 71.56
N ALA A 3 22.81 13.95 71.10
CA ALA A 3 23.88 13.49 70.23
C ALA A 3 23.69 13.79 68.74
N ALA A 4 24.83 13.85 68.08
CA ALA A 4 25.00 13.83 66.63
C ALA A 4 24.38 12.59 65.99
N MET A 5 23.82 12.76 64.78
CA MET A 5 23.82 11.71 63.78
C MET A 5 24.23 12.31 62.43
N LEU A 6 25.43 11.93 62.00
CA LEU A 6 25.91 12.07 60.64
C LEU A 6 25.06 11.15 59.74
N THR A 7 24.45 11.69 58.70
CA THR A 7 23.97 10.90 57.57
C THR A 7 24.92 11.09 56.40
N GLY A 8 25.66 10.01 56.11
CA GLY A 8 26.62 9.94 55.02
C GLY A 8 25.93 9.96 53.65
N ALA A 9 26.62 10.57 52.69
CA ALA A 9 26.31 10.46 51.27
C ALA A 9 26.52 9.00 50.83
N ALA A 10 25.44 8.34 50.41
CA ALA A 10 25.53 7.08 49.70
C ALA A 10 25.61 7.38 48.20
N SER A 11 26.81 7.24 47.64
CA SER A 11 27.05 7.18 46.20
C SER A 11 26.40 5.93 45.65
N ALA A 12 25.19 6.05 45.10
CA ALA A 12 24.58 4.98 44.32
C ALA A 12 25.19 5.00 42.91
N SER A 13 26.15 4.10 42.67
CA SER A 13 26.58 3.73 41.32
C SER A 13 25.40 3.09 40.59
N VAL A 14 24.82 3.79 39.61
CA VAL A 14 23.89 3.19 38.66
C VAL A 14 24.70 2.27 37.76
N GLN A 15 24.75 0.99 38.11
CA GLN A 15 25.21 -0.06 37.19
C GLN A 15 24.16 -0.19 36.08
N ALA A 16 24.60 -0.02 34.85
CA ALA A 16 23.82 -0.36 33.67
C ALA A 16 23.44 -1.84 33.74
N GLN A 17 22.15 -2.13 33.91
CA GLN A 17 21.64 -3.47 33.66
C GLN A 17 21.74 -3.73 32.17
N THR A 18 22.74 -4.52 31.77
CA THR A 18 22.78 -5.16 30.46
C THR A 18 21.55 -6.03 30.31
N GLN A 19 20.62 -5.56 29.48
CA GLN A 19 19.45 -6.31 29.08
C GLN A 19 19.93 -7.42 28.13
N GLU A 20 19.91 -8.66 28.62
CA GLU A 20 20.14 -9.85 27.81
C GLU A 20 19.14 -9.87 26.65
N PRO A 21 19.60 -10.10 25.41
CA PRO A 21 18.70 -10.28 24.29
C PRO A 21 17.84 -11.55 24.53
N PRO A 22 16.58 -11.57 24.09
CA PRO A 22 15.76 -12.77 24.22
C PRO A 22 16.46 -13.91 23.49
N GLU A 23 16.68 -15.02 24.18
CA GLU A 23 17.21 -16.25 23.61
C GLU A 23 16.37 -16.64 22.40
N ALA A 24 17.04 -16.74 21.25
CA ALA A 24 16.46 -17.31 20.06
C ALA A 24 16.11 -18.76 20.35
N ASP A 25 14.82 -19.09 20.29
CA ASP A 25 14.33 -20.46 20.34
C ASP A 25 14.78 -21.18 19.06
N VAL A 26 15.93 -21.86 19.15
CA VAL A 26 16.47 -22.75 18.11
C VAL A 26 16.31 -24.18 18.60
N SER A 27 15.18 -24.81 18.28
CA SER A 27 15.08 -26.24 17.93
C SER A 27 13.64 -26.52 17.46
N ALA A 28 13.35 -26.69 16.18
CA ALA A 28 13.73 -27.88 15.45
C ALA A 28 13.91 -27.57 13.96
N THR A 29 15.15 -27.37 13.54
CA THR A 29 15.53 -27.58 12.14
C THR A 29 15.56 -29.09 11.94
N VAL A 30 14.44 -29.67 11.48
CA VAL A 30 14.46 -31.02 10.93
C VAL A 30 15.22 -30.93 9.62
N TYR A 31 16.48 -31.38 9.63
CA TYR A 31 17.22 -31.71 8.44
C TYR A 31 16.46 -32.83 7.71
N GLY A 32 15.56 -32.45 6.80
CA GLY A 32 15.12 -33.33 5.74
C GLY A 32 16.33 -33.61 4.86
N ALA A 33 16.85 -34.83 4.94
CA ALA A 33 17.92 -35.30 4.09
C ALA A 33 17.61 -35.00 2.61
N ALA A 34 18.66 -34.69 1.84
CA ALA A 34 18.64 -34.75 0.38
C ALA A 34 17.96 -36.07 -0.08
N PRO A 35 17.19 -36.04 -1.17
CA PRO A 35 16.07 -36.94 -1.38
C PRO A 35 16.53 -38.39 -1.39
N ALA A 36 16.12 -39.14 -0.37
CA ALA A 36 16.05 -40.57 -0.48
C ALA A 36 15.03 -40.88 -1.59
N GLN A 37 15.58 -41.35 -2.72
CA GLN A 37 15.00 -42.33 -3.66
C GLN A 37 13.48 -42.46 -3.59
N GLU A 38 12.78 -42.04 -4.66
CA GLU A 38 11.54 -42.60 -5.28
C GLU A 38 10.65 -43.62 -4.50
N ALA A 39 10.58 -43.55 -3.17
CA ALA A 39 10.00 -44.55 -2.31
C ALA A 39 8.61 -44.10 -1.84
N GLU A 40 7.62 -44.77 -2.41
CA GLU A 40 6.22 -44.84 -2.00
C GLU A 40 5.45 -43.53 -2.02
N MET A 41 5.53 -42.80 -3.14
CA MET A 41 4.44 -41.91 -3.51
C MET A 41 3.23 -42.77 -3.90
N THR A 42 2.16 -42.75 -3.10
CA THR A 42 0.91 -43.47 -3.40
C THR A 42 -0.01 -42.61 -4.26
N GLU A 43 -0.98 -43.21 -4.94
CA GLU A 43 -1.97 -42.45 -5.69
C GLU A 43 -2.80 -41.60 -4.72
N GLY A 44 -2.75 -40.28 -4.92
CA GLY A 44 -3.50 -39.31 -4.13
C GLY A 44 -4.87 -38.98 -4.76
N PRO A 45 -5.71 -38.19 -4.08
CA PRO A 45 -7.01 -37.81 -4.60
C PRO A 45 -6.91 -36.96 -5.88
N GLU A 46 -7.88 -37.14 -6.79
CA GLU A 46 -8.07 -36.20 -7.90
C GLU A 46 -8.78 -34.94 -7.39
N ILE A 47 -8.18 -33.78 -7.66
CA ILE A 47 -8.68 -32.47 -7.21
C ILE A 47 -9.23 -31.71 -8.40
N LYS A 48 -10.47 -31.23 -8.29
CA LYS A 48 -11.12 -30.36 -9.28
C LYS A 48 -11.45 -29.03 -8.63
N GLY A 49 -10.99 -27.94 -9.22
CA GLY A 49 -11.23 -26.62 -8.66
C GLY A 49 -10.53 -25.52 -9.43
N ILE A 50 -10.39 -24.36 -8.78
CA ILE A 50 -9.78 -23.15 -9.35
C ILE A 50 -8.47 -22.88 -8.62
N ILE A 51 -7.41 -22.56 -9.36
CA ILE A 51 -6.16 -22.09 -8.77
C ILE A 51 -6.42 -20.75 -8.08
N SER A 52 -6.40 -20.73 -6.75
CA SER A 52 -6.65 -19.51 -5.96
C SER A 52 -5.38 -18.77 -5.59
N ALA A 53 -4.24 -19.46 -5.53
CA ALA A 53 -2.93 -18.86 -5.35
C ALA A 53 -1.83 -19.75 -5.94
N ARG A 54 -0.70 -19.13 -6.30
CA ARG A 54 0.53 -19.82 -6.67
C ARG A 54 1.71 -19.12 -6.02
N SER A 55 2.62 -19.90 -5.44
CA SER A 55 3.91 -19.42 -4.92
C SER A 55 5.01 -20.37 -5.37
N GLY A 56 5.84 -19.93 -6.33
CA GLY A 56 6.87 -20.76 -6.93
C GLY A 56 6.31 -22.06 -7.51
N ASP A 57 6.67 -23.17 -6.88
CA ASP A 57 6.29 -24.54 -7.25
C ASP A 57 5.04 -25.07 -6.52
N GLN A 58 4.42 -24.26 -5.66
CA GLN A 58 3.19 -24.64 -4.97
C GLN A 58 1.97 -23.95 -5.59
N VAL A 59 0.91 -24.74 -5.78
CA VAL A 59 -0.38 -24.28 -6.28
C VAL A 59 -1.44 -24.58 -5.22
N GLN A 60 -2.16 -23.53 -4.79
CA GLN A 60 -3.35 -23.68 -3.97
C GLN A 60 -4.58 -23.75 -4.87
N VAL A 61 -5.36 -24.82 -4.71
CA VAL A 61 -6.62 -25.03 -5.41
C VAL A 61 -7.77 -24.88 -4.44
N THR A 62 -8.79 -24.13 -4.84
CA THR A 62 -10.07 -24.07 -4.14
C THR A 62 -11.09 -24.92 -4.89
N THR A 63 -11.59 -25.96 -4.22
CA THR A 63 -12.60 -26.89 -4.73
C THR A 63 -14.01 -26.29 -4.63
N ASP A 64 -14.99 -26.91 -5.29
CA ASP A 64 -16.37 -26.40 -5.35
C ASP A 64 -17.06 -26.32 -3.97
N ASP A 65 -16.63 -27.15 -3.02
CA ASP A 65 -17.07 -27.12 -1.61
C ASP A 65 -16.35 -26.04 -0.77
N GLY A 66 -15.44 -25.27 -1.38
CA GLY A 66 -14.67 -24.20 -0.74
C GLY A 66 -13.40 -24.67 -0.03
N ALA A 67 -13.10 -25.97 0.00
CA ALA A 67 -11.87 -26.47 0.61
C ALA A 67 -10.64 -25.96 -0.16
N LYS A 68 -9.55 -25.69 0.57
CA LYS A 68 -8.29 -25.19 0.00
C LYS A 68 -7.21 -26.25 0.15
N THR A 69 -6.69 -26.70 -0.97
CA THR A 69 -5.67 -27.75 -1.01
C THR A 69 -4.42 -27.23 -1.69
N VAL A 70 -3.26 -27.41 -1.05
CA VAL A 70 -1.96 -27.05 -1.62
C VAL A 70 -1.35 -28.28 -2.28
N VAL A 71 -0.91 -28.12 -3.52
CA VAL A 71 -0.28 -29.18 -4.31
C VAL A 71 1.06 -28.67 -4.85
N ALA A 72 2.11 -29.46 -4.68
CA ALA A 72 3.42 -29.19 -5.26
C ALA A 72 3.44 -29.59 -6.74
N VAL A 73 4.01 -28.73 -7.58
CA VAL A 73 4.26 -28.94 -9.01
C VAL A 73 5.75 -29.14 -9.17
N THR A 74 6.15 -30.24 -9.80
CA THR A 74 7.56 -30.58 -10.01
C THR A 74 7.85 -30.76 -11.49
N ASP A 75 9.11 -30.97 -11.86
CA ASP A 75 9.52 -31.19 -13.24
C ASP A 75 8.89 -32.44 -13.88
N THR A 76 8.42 -33.38 -13.06
CA THR A 76 7.73 -34.59 -13.53
C THR A 76 6.24 -34.38 -13.75
N THR A 77 5.67 -33.25 -13.28
CA THR A 77 4.24 -32.94 -13.44
C THR A 77 3.90 -32.72 -14.91
N ARG A 78 3.01 -33.54 -15.46
CA ARG A 78 2.51 -33.37 -16.83
C ARG A 78 1.40 -32.33 -16.88
N ILE A 79 1.64 -31.18 -17.49
CA ILE A 79 0.63 -30.13 -17.65
C ILE A 79 0.13 -30.11 -19.09
N SER A 80 -1.19 -30.19 -19.27
CA SER A 80 -1.79 -30.18 -20.61
C SER A 80 -3.10 -29.42 -20.69
N ALA A 81 -3.36 -28.80 -21.84
CA ALA A 81 -4.62 -28.13 -22.15
C ALA A 81 -5.36 -28.84 -23.28
N SER A 82 -6.65 -29.14 -23.08
CA SER A 82 -7.51 -29.69 -24.12
C SER A 82 -8.07 -28.61 -25.04
N LYS A 83 -8.29 -28.97 -26.31
CA LYS A 83 -9.00 -28.14 -27.30
C LYS A 83 -10.46 -28.62 -27.41
N GLY A 84 -11.42 -27.75 -27.11
CA GLY A 84 -12.86 -28.05 -27.19
C GLY A 84 -13.42 -28.90 -26.04
N LEU A 85 -14.76 -29.06 -26.00
CA LEU A 85 -15.50 -29.74 -24.92
C LEU A 85 -15.33 -31.27 -24.93
N PHE A 86 -14.93 -31.85 -26.06
CA PHE A 86 -14.74 -33.30 -26.23
C PHE A 86 -13.28 -33.77 -26.10
N GLY A 87 -12.35 -32.87 -25.72
CA GLY A 87 -10.96 -33.24 -25.43
C GLY A 87 -10.11 -33.61 -26.66
N MET A 88 -10.54 -33.26 -27.87
CA MET A 88 -9.86 -33.64 -29.11
C MET A 88 -8.65 -32.74 -29.36
N GLY A 89 -7.46 -33.26 -29.08
CA GLY A 89 -6.18 -32.53 -29.16
C GLY A 89 -5.78 -31.93 -27.81
N ARG A 90 -4.55 -32.22 -27.39
CA ARG A 90 -3.91 -31.69 -26.18
C ARG A 90 -2.60 -31.02 -26.53
N SER A 91 -2.35 -29.85 -25.93
CA SER A 91 -1.05 -29.18 -25.97
C SER A 91 -0.35 -29.35 -24.62
N LYS A 92 0.94 -29.72 -24.65
CA LYS A 92 1.79 -29.70 -23.44
C LYS A 92 2.04 -28.23 -23.07
N LEU A 93 1.98 -27.93 -21.78
CA LEU A 93 2.21 -26.58 -21.24
C LEU A 93 3.34 -26.58 -20.23
N ALA A 94 3.91 -25.39 -20.00
CA ALA A 94 4.89 -25.16 -18.96
C ALA A 94 4.20 -24.78 -17.64
N ALA A 95 4.89 -24.94 -16.51
CA ALA A 95 4.35 -24.65 -15.19
C ALA A 95 3.90 -23.18 -15.03
N GLN A 96 4.56 -22.27 -15.75
CA GLN A 96 4.25 -20.83 -15.77
C GLN A 96 2.87 -20.52 -16.36
N SER A 97 2.27 -21.44 -17.14
CA SER A 97 0.92 -21.27 -17.68
C SER A 97 -0.19 -21.43 -16.64
N LEU A 98 0.14 -21.92 -15.44
CA LEU A 98 -0.81 -22.10 -14.34
C LEU A 98 -1.01 -20.78 -13.60
N MET A 99 -1.96 -19.99 -14.10
CA MET A 99 -2.33 -18.68 -13.55
C MET A 99 -3.42 -18.80 -12.47
N ASN A 100 -3.49 -17.81 -11.59
CA ASN A 100 -4.60 -17.67 -10.64
C ASN A 100 -5.92 -17.48 -11.39
N GLY A 101 -7.01 -18.03 -10.86
CA GLY A 101 -8.33 -18.04 -11.48
C GLY A 101 -8.53 -19.12 -12.55
N LEU A 102 -7.52 -19.95 -12.82
CA LEU A 102 -7.61 -21.01 -13.83
C LEU A 102 -8.30 -22.27 -13.26
N PRO A 103 -9.41 -22.74 -13.86
CA PRO A 103 -9.99 -24.04 -13.55
C PRO A 103 -9.07 -25.18 -13.97
N VAL A 104 -8.86 -26.15 -13.08
CA VAL A 104 -7.95 -27.28 -13.27
C VAL A 104 -8.51 -28.58 -12.72
N THR A 105 -8.05 -29.68 -13.29
CA THR A 105 -8.18 -31.03 -12.72
C THR A 105 -6.79 -31.59 -12.49
N ILE A 106 -6.45 -31.85 -11.23
CA ILE A 106 -5.14 -32.29 -10.79
C ILE A 106 -5.21 -33.73 -10.31
N LYS A 107 -4.42 -34.60 -10.93
CA LYS A 107 -4.11 -35.92 -10.38
C LYS A 107 -2.92 -35.78 -9.47
N THR A 108 -3.04 -36.28 -8.24
CA THR A 108 -1.99 -36.14 -7.23
C THR A 108 -1.36 -37.48 -6.90
N LEU A 109 -0.14 -37.39 -6.39
CA LEU A 109 0.55 -38.44 -5.66
C LEU A 109 0.72 -37.94 -4.22
N GLN A 110 0.55 -38.83 -3.27
CA GLN A 110 0.68 -38.52 -1.86
C GLN A 110 2.05 -38.97 -1.36
N SER A 111 2.78 -38.06 -0.72
CA SER A 111 4.05 -38.34 -0.06
C SER A 111 4.00 -37.76 1.36
N GLY A 112 3.88 -38.64 2.36
CA GLY A 112 3.56 -38.24 3.73
C GLY A 112 2.24 -37.44 3.80
N ASN A 113 2.33 -36.20 4.30
CA ASN A 113 1.20 -35.27 4.38
C ASN A 113 1.10 -34.31 3.19
N GLY A 114 2.02 -34.41 2.23
CA GLY A 114 2.08 -33.55 1.05
C GLY A 114 1.41 -34.18 -0.18
N LEU A 115 0.85 -33.32 -1.03
CA LEU A 115 0.33 -33.71 -2.34
C LEU A 115 1.24 -33.15 -3.43
N VAL A 116 1.62 -34.00 -4.38
CA VAL A 116 2.42 -33.64 -5.55
C VAL A 116 1.61 -33.92 -6.79
N ALA A 117 1.56 -32.99 -7.74
CA ALA A 117 0.82 -33.17 -8.97
C ALA A 117 1.57 -34.13 -9.90
N SER A 118 0.94 -35.24 -10.30
CA SER A 118 1.43 -36.06 -11.41
C SER A 118 0.95 -35.53 -12.76
N GLN A 119 -0.28 -35.00 -12.80
CA GLN A 119 -0.85 -34.43 -14.00
C GLN A 119 -1.80 -33.28 -13.67
N ILE A 120 -1.71 -32.20 -14.44
CA ILE A 120 -2.62 -31.06 -14.37
C ILE A 120 -3.27 -30.89 -15.74
N ASN A 121 -4.60 -30.99 -15.77
CA ASN A 121 -5.40 -30.80 -16.97
C ASN A 121 -6.21 -29.51 -16.86
N LEU A 122 -6.23 -28.75 -17.95
CA LEU A 122 -7.01 -27.52 -18.07
C LEU A 122 -7.60 -27.41 -19.48
N GLN A 123 -8.43 -26.39 -19.73
CA GLN A 123 -9.00 -26.15 -21.05
C GLN A 123 -8.38 -24.91 -21.68
N ASN A 124 -8.10 -24.97 -22.99
CA ASN A 124 -7.52 -23.83 -23.72
C ASN A 124 -8.38 -22.57 -23.66
N LYS A 125 -9.72 -22.72 -23.62
CA LYS A 125 -10.63 -21.57 -23.47
C LYS A 125 -10.47 -20.87 -22.12
N ASP A 126 -10.29 -21.64 -21.04
CA ASP A 126 -10.18 -21.08 -19.70
C ASP A 126 -8.79 -20.49 -19.48
N LEU A 127 -7.75 -21.09 -20.07
CA LEU A 127 -6.40 -20.50 -20.12
C LEU A 127 -6.42 -19.13 -20.82
N LYS A 128 -7.12 -19.03 -21.96
CA LYS A 128 -7.28 -17.77 -22.68
C LYS A 128 -8.00 -16.74 -21.81
N THR A 129 -9.10 -17.12 -21.15
CA THR A 129 -9.83 -16.23 -20.24
C THR A 129 -8.96 -15.76 -19.08
N ALA A 130 -8.26 -16.67 -18.40
CA ALA A 130 -7.35 -16.33 -17.31
C ALA A 130 -6.23 -15.38 -17.78
N SER A 131 -5.64 -15.64 -18.95
CA SER A 131 -4.60 -14.75 -19.52
C SER A 131 -5.11 -13.35 -19.83
N MET A 132 -6.35 -13.21 -20.34
CA MET A 132 -6.93 -11.90 -20.61
C MET A 132 -7.21 -11.13 -19.32
N ILE A 133 -7.68 -11.81 -18.27
CA ILE A 133 -7.91 -11.20 -16.96
C ILE A 133 -6.58 -10.74 -16.37
N HIS A 134 -5.57 -11.62 -16.31
CA HIS A 134 -4.24 -11.29 -15.79
C HIS A 134 -3.62 -10.12 -16.54
N ASN A 135 -3.58 -10.17 -17.87
CA ASN A 135 -3.04 -9.07 -18.67
C ASN A 135 -3.78 -7.74 -18.43
N GLY A 136 -5.12 -7.78 -18.30
CA GLY A 136 -5.92 -6.60 -18.02
C GLY A 136 -5.74 -6.05 -16.59
N THR A 137 -5.57 -6.93 -15.60
CA THR A 137 -5.29 -6.52 -14.21
C THR A 137 -3.87 -6.01 -14.05
N ASP A 138 -2.89 -6.66 -14.68
CA ASP A 138 -1.48 -6.28 -14.62
C ASP A 138 -1.27 -4.88 -15.22
N GLN A 139 -1.97 -4.54 -16.30
CA GLN A 139 -1.97 -3.18 -16.85
C GLN A 139 -2.47 -2.15 -15.83
N ARG A 140 -3.58 -2.42 -15.15
CA ARG A 140 -4.12 -1.52 -14.12
C ARG A 140 -3.22 -1.41 -12.90
N PHE A 141 -2.65 -2.52 -12.44
CA PHE A 141 -1.76 -2.52 -11.28
C PHE A 141 -0.39 -1.92 -11.60
N ALA A 142 0.12 -2.06 -12.82
CA ALA A 142 1.33 -1.37 -13.27
C ALA A 142 1.12 0.14 -13.28
N GLU A 143 -0.03 0.63 -13.78
CA GLU A 143 -0.40 2.05 -13.71
C GLU A 143 -0.52 2.54 -12.25
N GLN A 144 -1.15 1.76 -11.37
CA GLN A 144 -1.30 2.11 -9.95
C GLN A 144 0.00 2.02 -9.16
N THR A 145 0.88 1.08 -9.47
CA THR A 145 2.20 0.94 -8.83
C THR A 145 3.12 2.06 -9.28
N ALA A 146 3.16 2.38 -10.57
CA ALA A 146 3.89 3.54 -11.08
C ALA A 146 3.35 4.86 -10.50
N ALA A 147 2.03 5.01 -10.35
CA ALA A 147 1.44 6.15 -9.68
C ALA A 147 1.80 6.20 -8.18
N THR A 148 1.86 5.05 -7.52
CA THR A 148 2.21 4.93 -6.08
C THR A 148 3.70 5.13 -5.83
N GLU A 149 4.57 4.66 -6.71
CA GLU A 149 6.01 4.93 -6.69
C GLU A 149 6.32 6.38 -7.05
N ALA A 150 5.61 6.96 -8.03
CA ALA A 150 5.69 8.39 -8.32
C ALA A 150 5.21 9.23 -7.12
N LEU A 151 4.15 8.80 -6.41
CA LEU A 151 3.72 9.44 -5.16
C LEU A 151 4.76 9.28 -4.05
N ARG A 152 5.34 8.09 -3.87
CA ARG A 152 6.37 7.83 -2.85
C ARG A 152 7.66 8.60 -3.14
N GLY A 153 8.09 8.72 -4.40
CA GLY A 153 9.20 9.59 -4.80
C GLY A 153 8.90 11.06 -4.49
N ARG A 154 7.68 11.54 -4.82
CA ARG A 154 7.28 12.92 -4.54
C ARG A 154 7.12 13.24 -3.04
N MET A 155 6.81 12.25 -2.19
CA MET A 155 6.69 12.43 -0.75
C MET A 155 8.01 12.19 0.02
N GLY A 156 8.88 11.29 -0.47
CA GLY A 156 10.20 11.02 0.12
C GLY A 156 11.19 12.17 -0.04
N ASP A 157 10.95 13.06 -1.01
CA ASP A 157 11.80 14.21 -1.28
C ASP A 157 11.33 15.51 -0.62
N ILE A 158 10.28 15.54 0.23
CA ILE A 158 9.81 16.81 0.81
C ILE A 158 10.90 17.51 1.65
N ASP A 159 11.81 16.74 2.26
CA ASP A 159 13.00 17.25 2.96
C ASP A 159 14.00 17.95 2.01
N GLN A 160 13.86 17.75 0.70
CA GLN A 160 14.64 18.44 -0.33
C GLN A 160 13.97 19.72 -0.84
N TYR A 161 12.83 20.13 -0.28
CA TYR A 161 12.15 21.38 -0.62
C TYR A 161 12.14 22.36 0.55
N ASN A 162 12.16 23.65 0.23
CA ASN A 162 11.91 24.74 1.17
C ASN A 162 10.47 25.24 0.98
N VAL A 163 9.76 25.46 2.09
CA VAL A 163 8.49 26.20 2.07
C VAL A 163 8.82 27.69 1.93
N LYS A 164 8.44 28.30 0.81
CA LYS A 164 8.67 29.73 0.53
C LYS A 164 7.55 30.62 1.04
N SER A 165 6.32 30.11 1.00
CA SER A 165 5.14 30.81 1.48
C SER A 165 4.03 29.81 1.76
N THR A 166 3.13 30.17 2.67
CA THR A 166 1.94 29.39 3.01
C THR A 166 0.72 30.29 2.96
N THR A 167 -0.24 29.96 2.11
CA THR A 167 -1.56 30.60 2.05
C THR A 167 -2.57 29.69 2.74
N ASN A 168 -3.19 30.18 3.82
CA ASN A 168 -4.25 29.45 4.52
C ASN A 168 -5.62 29.89 4.02
N VAL A 169 -6.43 28.93 3.57
CA VAL A 169 -7.82 29.14 3.19
C VAL A 169 -8.73 28.56 4.26
N ASN A 170 -9.52 29.39 4.93
CA ASN A 170 -10.45 28.95 5.98
C ASN A 170 -11.84 28.60 5.42
N PHE A 171 -12.52 27.70 6.13
CA PHE A 171 -13.84 27.21 5.79
C PHE A 171 -14.82 27.27 6.96
N ASP A 172 -16.09 27.48 6.65
CA ASP A 172 -17.19 27.28 7.59
C ASP A 172 -17.26 25.82 8.06
N THR A 173 -17.83 25.61 9.24
CA THR A 173 -18.08 24.29 9.82
C THR A 173 -18.87 23.39 8.86
N GLY A 174 -18.37 22.18 8.60
CA GLY A 174 -19.01 21.20 7.72
C GLY A 174 -19.03 21.55 6.23
N LYS A 175 -18.45 22.67 5.81
CA LYS A 175 -18.45 23.12 4.40
C LYS A 175 -17.08 22.98 3.75
N ALA A 176 -17.11 22.87 2.42
CA ALA A 176 -15.95 22.87 1.54
C ALA A 176 -16.06 23.94 0.42
N VAL A 177 -16.85 25.00 0.67
CA VAL A 177 -17.08 26.09 -0.30
C VAL A 177 -16.05 27.19 -0.08
N LEU A 178 -15.40 27.63 -1.15
CA LEU A 178 -14.42 28.72 -1.13
C LEU A 178 -15.12 30.09 -1.04
N SER A 179 -14.66 30.94 -0.13
CA SER A 179 -15.07 32.34 -0.07
C SER A 179 -14.51 33.14 -1.26
N PRO A 180 -15.11 34.30 -1.62
CA PRO A 180 -14.56 35.17 -2.64
C PRO A 180 -13.12 35.63 -2.34
N GLN A 181 -12.82 35.91 -1.06
CA GLN A 181 -11.48 36.28 -0.64
C GLN A 181 -10.49 35.14 -0.85
N ALA A 182 -10.84 33.92 -0.42
CA ALA A 182 -10.00 32.74 -0.61
C ALA A 182 -9.67 32.48 -2.09
N LYS A 183 -10.65 32.68 -2.98
CA LYS A 183 -10.44 32.58 -4.42
C LYS A 183 -9.36 33.55 -4.93
N ASN A 184 -9.41 34.81 -4.50
CA ASN A 184 -8.40 35.80 -4.85
C ASN A 184 -7.02 35.41 -4.30
N ASP A 185 -6.96 35.01 -3.03
CA ASP A 185 -5.71 34.61 -2.35
C ASP A 185 -5.05 33.40 -3.02
N LEU A 186 -5.85 32.42 -3.47
CA LEU A 186 -5.38 31.25 -4.20
C LEU A 186 -4.75 31.63 -5.54
N CYS A 187 -5.38 32.53 -6.32
CA CYS A 187 -4.79 32.96 -7.59
C CYS A 187 -3.56 33.85 -7.38
N ALA A 188 -3.49 34.63 -6.30
CA ALA A 188 -2.29 35.37 -5.92
C ALA A 188 -1.14 34.42 -5.54
N ALA A 189 -1.43 33.35 -4.79
CA ALA A 189 -0.45 32.31 -4.46
C ALA A 189 0.06 31.57 -5.71
N ALA A 190 -0.85 31.21 -6.63
CA ALA A 190 -0.47 30.60 -7.91
C ALA A 190 0.42 31.52 -8.76
N THR A 191 0.08 32.82 -8.82
CA THR A 191 0.89 33.81 -9.54
C THR A 191 2.28 33.96 -8.93
N THR A 192 2.36 33.97 -7.60
CA THR A 192 3.64 34.02 -6.86
C THR A 192 4.48 32.76 -7.09
N ALA A 193 3.84 31.59 -7.20
CA ALA A 193 4.54 30.34 -7.51
C ALA A 193 4.98 30.25 -8.98
N GLU A 194 4.26 30.86 -9.91
CA GLU A 194 4.68 30.91 -11.33
C GLU A 194 5.93 31.78 -11.55
N SER A 195 6.20 32.77 -10.70
CA SER A 195 7.44 33.56 -10.76
C SER A 195 8.65 32.89 -10.13
N MET A 196 8.49 31.68 -9.58
CA MET A 196 9.56 30.91 -8.96
C MET A 196 9.91 29.69 -9.83
N ASP A 197 11.20 29.55 -10.15
CA ASP A 197 11.68 28.43 -10.95
C ASP A 197 11.43 27.10 -10.25
N ASN A 198 10.83 26.16 -11.01
CA ASN A 198 10.50 24.81 -10.56
C ASN A 198 9.66 24.74 -9.27
N ALA A 199 8.89 25.79 -8.95
CA ALA A 199 8.04 25.77 -7.78
C ALA A 199 6.87 24.78 -7.92
N LEU A 200 6.52 24.14 -6.81
CA LEU A 200 5.37 23.26 -6.65
C LEU A 200 4.39 23.87 -5.65
N LEU A 201 3.10 23.56 -5.80
CA LEU A 201 2.10 23.85 -4.78
C LEU A 201 1.73 22.58 -4.03
N LEU A 202 1.95 22.57 -2.71
CA LEU A 202 1.47 21.53 -1.81
C LEU A 202 0.18 21.98 -1.13
N VAL A 203 -0.92 21.28 -1.41
CA VAL A 203 -2.26 21.59 -0.89
C VAL A 203 -2.65 20.55 0.16
N VAL A 204 -2.78 20.96 1.42
CA VAL A 204 -3.09 20.07 2.55
C VAL A 204 -4.34 20.54 3.26
N GLY A 205 -5.36 19.68 3.35
CA GLY A 205 -6.62 19.98 4.03
C GLY A 205 -6.64 19.52 5.48
N TYR A 206 -7.22 20.34 6.35
CA TYR A 206 -7.38 20.10 7.78
C TYR A 206 -8.80 20.40 8.26
N THR A 207 -9.15 19.90 9.44
CA THR A 207 -10.38 20.21 10.17
C THR A 207 -10.07 20.67 11.59
N ASP A 208 -11.11 21.18 12.25
CA ASP A 208 -11.10 21.28 13.71
C ASP A 208 -11.54 19.94 14.33
N SER A 209 -11.49 19.85 15.67
CA SER A 209 -11.77 18.61 16.39
C SER A 209 -13.25 18.24 16.57
N THR A 210 -14.15 18.85 15.79
CA THR A 210 -15.59 18.60 15.89
C THR A 210 -16.00 17.50 14.91
N GLY A 211 -16.60 16.42 15.42
CA GLY A 211 -17.07 15.29 14.61
C GLY A 211 -16.26 14.03 14.86
N SER A 212 -16.52 12.99 14.05
CA SER A 212 -15.70 11.77 14.06
C SER A 212 -14.50 11.91 13.13
N GLN A 213 -13.45 11.14 13.41
CA GLN A 213 -12.25 11.09 12.58
C GLN A 213 -12.57 10.79 11.11
N GLU A 214 -13.51 9.88 10.83
CA GLU A 214 -13.91 9.53 9.46
C GLU A 214 -14.60 10.70 8.73
N ILE A 215 -15.49 11.42 9.43
CA ILE A 215 -16.15 12.61 8.87
C ILE A 215 -15.10 13.70 8.58
N ASN A 216 -14.17 13.90 9.51
CA ASN A 216 -13.12 14.91 9.38
C ASN A 216 -12.10 14.55 8.29
N GLN A 217 -11.81 13.26 8.12
CA GLN A 217 -11.01 12.76 7.00
C GLN A 217 -11.66 13.13 5.66
N GLN A 218 -12.91 12.72 5.44
CA GLN A 218 -13.63 13.03 4.20
C GLN A 218 -13.80 14.54 3.99
N LEU A 219 -14.01 15.33 5.05
CA LEU A 219 -14.17 16.78 4.95
C LEU A 219 -12.87 17.48 4.58
N SER A 220 -11.75 17.06 5.18
CA SER A 220 -10.42 17.58 4.86
C SER A 220 -10.04 17.32 3.40
N GLU A 221 -10.34 16.13 2.88
CA GLU A 221 -10.16 15.77 1.46
C GLU A 221 -11.05 16.59 0.54
N LYS A 222 -12.35 16.75 0.86
CA LYS A 222 -13.28 17.57 0.07
C LYS A 222 -12.80 19.02 -0.02
N ARG A 223 -12.32 19.60 1.08
CA ARG A 223 -11.77 20.97 1.11
C ARG A 223 -10.51 21.10 0.26
N ALA A 224 -9.56 20.18 0.40
CA ALA A 224 -8.37 20.14 -0.44
C ALA A 224 -8.76 20.03 -1.93
N GLY A 225 -9.71 19.14 -2.26
CA GLY A 225 -10.26 19.00 -3.61
C GLY A 225 -10.88 20.29 -4.17
N SER A 226 -11.66 21.03 -3.38
CA SER A 226 -12.19 22.33 -3.79
C SER A 226 -11.09 23.34 -4.13
N VAL A 227 -10.04 23.42 -3.30
CA VAL A 227 -8.88 24.31 -3.53
C VAL A 227 -8.12 23.91 -4.79
N VAL A 228 -7.82 22.62 -4.92
CA VAL A 228 -7.15 22.03 -6.09
C VAL A 228 -7.90 22.35 -7.38
N ASN A 229 -9.20 22.09 -7.42
CA ASN A 229 -10.03 22.33 -8.59
C ASN A 229 -10.03 23.82 -8.96
N TYR A 230 -10.11 24.70 -7.95
CA TYR A 230 -10.11 26.14 -8.20
C TYR A 230 -8.75 26.65 -8.72
N LEU A 231 -7.63 26.20 -8.12
CA LEU A 231 -6.28 26.54 -8.58
C LEU A 231 -6.05 26.11 -10.04
N GLN A 232 -6.51 24.93 -10.44
CA GLN A 232 -6.35 24.45 -11.81
C GLN A 232 -7.27 25.16 -12.80
N GLN A 233 -8.58 25.21 -12.50
CA GLN A 233 -9.58 25.66 -13.46
C GLN A 233 -9.66 27.18 -13.58
N ALA A 234 -9.52 27.91 -12.47
CA ALA A 234 -9.67 29.36 -12.44
C ALA A 234 -8.32 30.09 -12.44
N CYS A 235 -7.34 29.59 -11.68
CA CYS A 235 -6.02 30.22 -11.61
C CYS A 235 -5.01 29.66 -12.63
N GLY A 236 -5.37 28.61 -13.39
CA GLY A 236 -4.53 28.04 -14.44
C GLY A 236 -3.31 27.24 -13.96
N TRP A 237 -3.30 26.82 -12.69
CA TRP A 237 -2.17 26.06 -12.14
C TRP A 237 -2.04 24.69 -12.80
N LYS A 238 -0.82 24.30 -13.15
CA LYS A 238 -0.55 23.10 -13.94
C LYS A 238 -0.61 21.85 -13.04
N PRO A 239 -1.41 20.82 -13.36
CA PRO A 239 -1.60 19.65 -12.49
C PRO A 239 -0.30 18.94 -12.08
N TYR A 240 0.68 18.86 -12.97
CA TYR A 240 1.96 18.21 -12.69
C TYR A 240 2.85 18.98 -11.69
N ARG A 241 2.58 20.28 -11.46
CA ARG A 241 3.27 21.11 -10.46
C ARG A 241 2.54 21.13 -9.10
N MET A 242 1.57 20.25 -8.90
CA MET A 242 0.71 20.25 -7.71
C MET A 242 0.85 18.95 -6.93
N LEU A 243 1.07 19.07 -5.63
CA LEU A 243 1.17 17.99 -4.66
C LEU A 243 -0.06 18.02 -3.76
N THR A 244 -0.76 16.90 -3.66
CA THR A 244 -2.00 16.78 -2.88
C THR A 244 -1.95 15.48 -2.10
N PRO A 245 -1.41 15.49 -0.86
CA PRO A 245 -1.54 14.33 0.01
C PRO A 245 -3.02 14.07 0.30
N THR A 246 -3.31 12.87 0.80
CA THR A 246 -4.60 12.60 1.44
C THR A 246 -4.87 13.66 2.51
N GLY A 247 -6.13 14.05 2.69
CA GLY A 247 -6.51 15.03 3.72
C GLY A 247 -5.99 14.61 5.09
N MET A 248 -5.64 15.58 5.94
CA MET A 248 -4.95 15.32 7.21
C MET A 248 -5.89 15.32 8.42
N SER A 249 -7.21 15.40 8.19
CA SER A 249 -8.21 15.46 9.26
C SER A 249 -7.83 16.51 10.32
N GLU A 250 -7.87 16.17 11.60
CA GLU A 250 -7.58 17.05 12.74
C GLU A 250 -6.08 17.18 13.07
N ALA A 251 -5.20 16.55 12.31
CA ALA A 251 -3.77 16.56 12.58
C ALA A 251 -3.19 17.98 12.48
N ASP A 252 -2.09 18.22 13.20
CA ASP A 252 -1.34 19.49 13.13
C ASP A 252 -2.21 20.76 13.31
N PRO A 253 -2.88 20.90 14.47
CA PRO A 253 -3.72 22.06 14.74
C PRO A 253 -2.89 23.34 14.79
N LEU A 254 -3.34 24.37 14.08
CA LEU A 254 -2.73 25.70 14.09
C LEU A 254 -3.04 26.48 15.37
N ALA A 255 -4.17 26.16 16.00
CA ALA A 255 -4.68 26.83 17.19
C ALA A 255 -5.43 25.87 18.13
N ASP A 256 -5.79 26.36 19.30
CA ASP A 256 -6.47 25.58 20.34
C ASP A 256 -7.88 25.14 19.89
N ASN A 257 -8.09 23.82 19.78
CA ASN A 257 -9.37 23.21 19.43
C ASN A 257 -10.44 23.33 20.52
N THR A 258 -10.12 23.84 21.72
CA THR A 258 -11.10 24.07 22.78
C THR A 258 -11.85 25.40 22.62
N THR A 259 -11.33 26.33 21.82
CA THR A 259 -11.93 27.66 21.59
C THR A 259 -12.64 27.75 20.24
N PRO A 260 -13.79 28.46 20.13
CA PRO A 260 -14.44 28.68 18.85
C PRO A 260 -13.53 29.31 17.79
N GLU A 261 -12.67 30.24 18.21
CA GLU A 261 -11.72 30.97 17.37
C GLU A 261 -10.62 30.03 16.86
N GLY A 262 -10.04 29.21 17.74
CA GLY A 262 -9.02 28.25 17.35
C GLY A 262 -9.55 27.16 16.43
N LYS A 263 -10.77 26.68 16.66
CA LYS A 263 -11.47 25.79 15.71
C LYS A 263 -11.61 26.44 14.33
N ALA A 264 -11.95 27.73 14.27
CA ALA A 264 -12.05 28.44 12.98
C ALA A 264 -10.73 28.51 12.22
N GLN A 265 -9.62 28.69 12.94
CA GLN A 265 -8.28 28.67 12.34
C GLN A 265 -7.88 27.26 11.88
N ASN A 266 -8.29 26.22 12.60
CA ASN A 266 -7.99 24.82 12.25
C ASN A 266 -8.77 24.30 11.04
N ARG A 267 -9.97 24.82 10.78
CA ARG A 267 -10.73 24.55 9.54
C ARG A 267 -10.09 25.22 8.33
N ARG A 268 -8.93 24.72 7.90
CA ARG A 268 -8.11 25.33 6.86
C ARG A 268 -7.68 24.33 5.79
N VAL A 269 -7.36 24.87 4.62
CA VAL A 269 -6.46 24.24 3.67
C VAL A 269 -5.21 25.10 3.57
N ALA A 270 -4.05 24.51 3.82
CA ALA A 270 -2.76 25.16 3.64
C ALA A 270 -2.27 24.92 2.22
N VAL A 271 -1.94 25.99 1.51
CA VAL A 271 -1.32 25.96 0.18
C VAL A 271 0.11 26.46 0.34
N ASN A 272 1.06 25.53 0.31
CA ASN A 272 2.47 25.82 0.47
C ASN A 272 3.16 25.91 -0.89
N ILE A 273 3.90 26.99 -1.11
CA ILE A 273 4.81 27.10 -2.26
C ILE A 273 6.10 26.41 -1.87
N LEU A 274 6.46 25.36 -2.61
CA LEU A 274 7.68 24.58 -2.39
C LEU A 274 8.67 24.86 -3.52
N VAL A 275 9.93 25.11 -3.16
CA VAL A 275 11.04 25.23 -4.13
C VAL A 275 12.13 24.24 -3.73
N SER A 276 12.68 23.52 -4.71
CA SER A 276 13.76 22.55 -4.45
C SER A 276 14.98 23.25 -3.89
N LYS A 277 15.54 22.72 -2.79
CA LYS A 277 16.76 23.23 -2.14
C LYS A 277 17.95 23.31 -3.09
N GLY A 278 18.03 22.42 -4.08
CA GLY A 278 19.11 22.41 -5.07
C GLY A 278 19.01 23.51 -6.13
N LEU A 279 17.86 24.17 -6.23
CA LEU A 279 17.57 25.23 -7.20
C LEU A 279 17.26 26.58 -6.53
N ASP A 280 17.20 26.58 -5.20
CA ASP A 280 16.86 27.74 -4.41
C ASP A 280 18.07 28.69 -4.30
N GLY A 281 18.04 29.81 -5.03
CA GLY A 281 19.09 30.83 -5.01
C GLY A 281 20.14 30.77 -6.13
N LEU A 282 19.88 30.00 -7.19
CA LEU A 282 20.55 30.13 -8.49
C LEU A 282 19.94 31.28 -9.30
#